data_AF-A0A821DRJ1-F1
#
_entry.id   AF-A0A821DRJ1-F1
#
_cell.length_a   1.000
_cell.length_b   1.000
_cell.length_c   1.000
_cell.angle_alpha   90.00
_cell.angle_beta   90.00
_cell.angle_gamma   90.00
#
_symmetry.space_group_name_H-M   'P 1'
#
loop_
_entity.id
_entity.type
_entity.pdbx_description
1 polymer ?
#
loop_
_entity_poly.entity_id
_entity_poly.type
_entity_poly.pdbx_seq_one_letter_code
_entity_poly.pdbx_strand_id
1 'polypeptide(L)'
;MYTVSIDGLPLHIIELDQTPVVPYTVSSFLINAAQRVSFYVNLNEFDQNFVPPDVPPTKSIYIRFKADTDMYPVDISSYIAPYATPYLPYPVFLNPLYLAILSLDSSNSLPTYPVNQATSGSSNPRSADQSDVNILRARPFNQANYVVPNATHTLNVVITFRRDSNNITRGYLNNVTYGSDTNSVSSKSASKECIISGKTTPLLHQMAANPKALTILAPVTKSINSLPVLQSDGNGHYLVPYQAVVDILLNNTDEGEHPFHLHGHSFWIISTSENPQAEQLYRGAYIQRDVVSVPGSGWAKIRFLANNPGAWLFHCHIEWHMDAGLILAFLVGPNELVAQGYTTTSTQTRLCQSS
;
A
#
# COMPACT_ATOMS: atom_id res chain seq x y z
N MET A 1 -8.43 -5.88 1.25
CA MET A 1 -7.77 -6.73 0.23
C MET A 1 -8.81 -7.46 -0.61
N TYR A 2 -8.53 -7.76 -1.88
CA TYR A 2 -9.39 -8.58 -2.74
C TYR A 2 -8.61 -9.75 -3.36
N THR A 3 -9.25 -10.91 -3.45
CA THR A 3 -8.84 -11.97 -4.38
C THR A 3 -9.58 -11.80 -5.69
N VAL A 4 -8.85 -11.65 -6.79
CA VAL A 4 -9.36 -11.55 -8.15
C VAL A 4 -9.22 -12.89 -8.84
N SER A 5 -10.28 -13.36 -9.50
CA SER A 5 -10.28 -14.57 -10.32
C SER A 5 -11.27 -14.47 -11.48
N ILE A 6 -11.06 -15.27 -12.52
CA ILE A 6 -12.00 -15.40 -13.63
C ILE A 6 -12.39 -16.86 -13.76
N ASP A 7 -13.69 -17.11 -13.73
CA ASP A 7 -14.27 -18.44 -13.80
C ASP A 7 -13.89 -19.15 -15.10
N GLY A 8 -13.34 -20.35 -14.96
CA GLY A 8 -12.92 -21.18 -16.09
C GLY A 8 -11.73 -20.66 -16.89
N LEU A 9 -11.07 -19.56 -16.48
CA LEU A 9 -9.94 -18.97 -17.21
C LEU A 9 -8.70 -18.78 -16.35
N PRO A 10 -7.51 -19.14 -16.86
CA PRO A 10 -6.26 -18.72 -16.24
C PRO A 10 -6.02 -17.21 -16.45
N LEU A 11 -5.21 -16.64 -15.56
CA LEU A 11 -4.76 -15.24 -15.60
C LEU A 11 -3.25 -15.22 -15.85
N HIS A 12 -2.82 -14.58 -16.94
CA HIS A 12 -1.39 -14.47 -17.27
C HIS A 12 -0.86 -13.10 -16.86
N ILE A 13 -0.16 -13.06 -15.73
CA ILE A 13 0.39 -11.82 -15.16
C ILE A 13 1.58 -11.37 -15.99
N ILE A 14 1.62 -10.08 -16.35
CA ILE A 14 2.68 -9.49 -17.18
C ILE A 14 3.29 -8.22 -16.56
N GLU A 15 2.65 -7.62 -15.57
CA GLU A 15 3.14 -6.41 -14.91
C GLU A 15 2.60 -6.30 -13.49
N LEU A 16 3.41 -5.74 -12.58
CA LEU A 16 3.06 -5.42 -11.21
C LEU A 16 3.50 -3.99 -10.90
N ASP A 17 2.58 -3.10 -10.53
CA ASP A 17 2.86 -1.70 -10.16
C ASP A 17 3.85 -1.00 -11.12
N GLN A 18 3.57 -1.04 -12.44
CA GLN A 18 4.42 -0.47 -13.49
C GLN A 18 5.77 -1.18 -13.72
N THR A 19 6.00 -2.33 -13.09
CA THR A 19 7.16 -3.20 -13.34
C THR A 19 6.76 -4.39 -14.20
N PRO A 20 7.23 -4.44 -15.47
CA PRO A 20 7.04 -5.62 -16.31
C PRO A 20 7.72 -6.84 -15.70
N VAL A 21 7.02 -7.97 -15.69
CA VAL A 21 7.51 -9.24 -15.15
C VAL A 21 7.62 -10.29 -16.25
N VAL A 22 8.44 -11.30 -16.02
CA VAL A 22 8.42 -12.53 -16.83
C VAL A 22 7.02 -13.13 -16.70
N PRO A 23 6.28 -13.34 -17.81
CA PRO A 23 4.91 -13.79 -17.73
C PRO A 23 4.77 -15.11 -16.95
N TYR A 24 3.79 -15.15 -16.05
CA TYR A 24 3.44 -16.36 -15.30
C TYR A 24 1.93 -16.48 -15.14
N THR A 25 1.46 -17.71 -14.92
CA THR A 25 0.03 -18.01 -14.96
C THR A 25 -0.47 -18.39 -13.58
N VAL A 26 -1.60 -17.79 -13.18
CA VAL A 26 -2.28 -18.07 -11.90
C VAL A 26 -3.77 -18.30 -12.14
N SER A 27 -4.44 -18.99 -11.23
CA SER A 27 -5.91 -19.10 -11.24
C SER A 27 -6.59 -17.91 -10.56
N SER A 28 -5.87 -17.24 -9.66
CA SER A 28 -6.33 -16.09 -8.90
C SER A 28 -5.13 -15.31 -8.38
N PHE A 29 -5.33 -14.03 -8.06
CA PHE A 29 -4.31 -13.21 -7.40
C PHE A 29 -4.92 -12.30 -6.34
N LEU A 30 -4.14 -11.99 -5.31
CA LEU A 30 -4.47 -10.99 -4.30
C LEU A 30 -4.07 -9.61 -4.78
N ILE A 31 -4.89 -8.61 -4.45
CA ILE A 31 -4.61 -7.20 -4.71
C ILE A 31 -5.07 -6.34 -3.51
N ASN A 32 -4.18 -5.47 -3.08
CA ASN A 32 -4.42 -4.51 -2.02
C ASN A 32 -4.68 -3.10 -2.53
N ALA A 33 -5.10 -2.21 -1.61
CA ALA A 33 -5.30 -0.80 -1.92
C ALA A 33 -4.03 -0.22 -2.58
N ALA A 34 -4.25 0.50 -3.68
CA ALA A 34 -3.23 1.11 -4.55
C ALA A 34 -2.27 0.18 -5.31
N GLN A 35 -2.38 -1.15 -5.16
CA GLN A 35 -1.66 -2.08 -6.04
C GLN A 35 -2.32 -2.16 -7.42
N ARG A 36 -1.54 -2.48 -8.45
CA ARG A 36 -1.95 -2.69 -9.84
C ARG A 36 -1.31 -3.95 -10.38
N VAL A 37 -2.09 -4.71 -11.12
CA VAL A 37 -1.67 -5.94 -11.79
C VAL A 37 -2.17 -5.88 -13.23
N SER A 38 -1.26 -5.96 -14.20
CA SER A 38 -1.64 -6.15 -15.60
C SER A 38 -1.55 -7.63 -15.93
N PHE A 39 -2.62 -8.16 -16.50
CA PHE A 39 -2.71 -9.54 -16.95
C PHE A 39 -3.50 -9.61 -18.24
N TYR A 40 -3.31 -10.67 -19.01
CA TYR A 40 -4.18 -11.01 -20.12
C TYR A 40 -4.90 -12.34 -19.85
N VAL A 41 -6.02 -12.52 -20.53
CA VAL A 41 -6.74 -13.79 -20.62
C VAL A 41 -6.83 -14.19 -22.08
N ASN A 42 -6.70 -15.48 -22.35
CA ASN A 42 -6.92 -16.04 -23.68
C ASN A 42 -8.22 -16.87 -23.65
N LEU A 43 -9.23 -16.41 -24.39
CA LEU A 43 -10.55 -17.04 -24.39
C LEU A 43 -10.54 -18.47 -24.94
N ASN A 44 -9.47 -18.86 -25.65
CA ASN A 44 -9.31 -20.25 -26.12
C ASN A 44 -8.95 -21.22 -25.00
N GLU A 45 -8.55 -20.72 -23.82
CA GLU A 45 -8.21 -21.53 -22.64
C GLU A 45 -9.39 -21.69 -21.67
N PHE A 46 -10.61 -21.30 -22.08
CA PHE A 46 -11.81 -21.45 -21.25
C PHE A 46 -12.11 -22.94 -21.01
N ASP A 47 -12.13 -23.34 -19.74
CA ASP A 47 -12.58 -24.67 -19.32
C ASP A 47 -14.10 -24.76 -19.42
N GLN A 48 -14.58 -25.41 -20.48
CA GLN A 48 -16.01 -25.60 -20.73
C GLN A 48 -16.71 -26.43 -19.65
N ASN A 49 -15.97 -27.17 -18.82
CA ASN A 49 -16.52 -27.93 -17.70
C ASN A 49 -16.72 -27.08 -16.44
N PHE A 50 -16.27 -25.81 -16.44
CA PHE A 50 -16.40 -24.92 -15.31
C PHE A 50 -17.83 -24.41 -15.10
N VAL A 51 -18.68 -24.47 -16.14
CA VAL A 51 -20.09 -24.02 -16.04
C VAL A 51 -20.84 -24.92 -15.06
N PRO A 52 -21.43 -24.38 -13.96
CA PRO A 52 -22.25 -25.18 -13.07
C PRO A 52 -23.39 -25.84 -13.85
N PRO A 53 -23.73 -27.11 -13.58
CA PRO A 53 -24.73 -27.86 -14.35
C PRO A 53 -26.12 -27.20 -14.37
N ASP A 54 -26.39 -26.32 -13.41
CA ASP A 54 -27.67 -25.60 -13.25
C ASP A 54 -27.69 -24.21 -13.92
N VAL A 55 -26.57 -23.78 -14.52
CA VAL A 55 -26.47 -22.50 -15.25
C VAL A 55 -26.61 -22.79 -16.74
N PRO A 56 -27.62 -22.22 -17.43
CA PRO A 56 -27.71 -22.31 -18.89
C PRO A 56 -26.37 -21.89 -19.49
N PRO A 57 -25.89 -22.51 -20.58
CA PRO A 57 -24.66 -22.08 -21.24
C PRO A 57 -24.83 -20.64 -21.74
N THR A 58 -24.53 -19.69 -20.88
CA THR A 58 -24.49 -18.28 -21.20
C THR A 58 -23.14 -18.04 -21.84
N LYS A 59 -23.11 -17.27 -22.91
CA LYS A 59 -21.85 -16.75 -23.48
C LYS A 59 -21.32 -15.66 -22.54
N SER A 60 -21.11 -15.97 -21.27
CA SER A 60 -20.74 -14.99 -20.25
C SER A 60 -19.63 -15.55 -19.38
N ILE A 61 -18.63 -14.71 -19.12
CA ILE A 61 -17.49 -15.00 -18.26
C ILE A 61 -17.67 -14.21 -16.98
N TYR A 62 -17.44 -14.86 -15.84
CA TYR A 62 -17.63 -14.25 -14.54
C TYR A 62 -16.28 -13.85 -13.94
N ILE A 63 -16.15 -12.58 -13.57
CA ILE A 63 -15.01 -12.04 -12.88
C ILE A 63 -15.39 -11.91 -11.41
N ARG A 64 -14.68 -12.60 -10.53
CA ARG A 64 -14.94 -12.62 -9.09
C ARG A 64 -13.96 -11.73 -8.37
N PHE A 65 -14.49 -10.88 -7.50
CA PHE A 65 -13.75 -10.13 -6.50
C PHE A 65 -14.23 -10.60 -5.13
N LYS A 66 -13.43 -11.44 -4.47
CA LYS A 66 -13.72 -11.87 -3.10
C LYS A 66 -12.97 -10.94 -2.16
N ALA A 67 -13.69 -10.13 -1.39
CA ALA A 67 -13.12 -9.39 -0.29
C ALA A 67 -12.58 -10.38 0.75
N ASP A 68 -11.32 -10.19 1.14
CA ASP A 68 -10.76 -10.92 2.26
C ASP A 68 -11.25 -10.26 3.56
N THR A 69 -12.04 -11.00 4.33
CA THR A 69 -12.66 -10.52 5.57
C THR A 69 -11.76 -10.73 6.79
N ASP A 70 -10.69 -11.52 6.68
CA ASP A 70 -9.80 -11.79 7.82
C ASP A 70 -9.00 -10.54 8.21
N MET A 71 -8.87 -9.58 7.28
CA MET A 71 -8.26 -8.27 7.50
C MET A 71 -9.08 -7.37 8.44
N TYR A 72 -10.37 -7.64 8.63
CA TYR A 72 -11.26 -6.91 9.52
C TYR A 72 -12.26 -7.87 10.15
N PRO A 73 -11.98 -8.45 11.33
CA PRO A 73 -12.97 -9.16 12.12
C PRO A 73 -13.96 -8.12 12.69
N VAL A 74 -14.74 -7.49 11.82
CA VAL A 74 -15.92 -6.77 12.26
C VAL A 74 -16.94 -7.84 12.56
N ASP A 75 -17.04 -8.22 13.84
CA ASP A 75 -18.27 -8.81 14.33
C ASP A 75 -19.36 -7.72 14.26
N ILE A 76 -19.91 -7.54 13.06
CA ILE A 76 -20.99 -6.61 12.77
C ILE A 76 -22.25 -6.91 13.59
N SER A 77 -22.36 -8.11 14.20
CA SER A 77 -23.47 -8.41 15.12
C SER A 77 -23.48 -7.46 16.33
N SER A 78 -22.30 -7.01 16.77
CA SER A 78 -22.15 -6.09 17.90
C SER A 78 -22.43 -4.61 17.57
N TYR A 79 -22.22 -4.18 16.32
CA TYR A 79 -22.44 -2.80 15.87
C TYR A 79 -23.87 -2.50 15.40
N ILE A 80 -24.64 -3.54 15.02
CA ILE A 80 -26.04 -3.40 14.62
C ILE A 80 -26.97 -3.29 15.86
N ALA A 81 -26.50 -3.73 17.04
CA ALA A 81 -27.29 -3.80 18.27
C ALA A 81 -27.88 -2.45 18.78
N PRO A 82 -27.23 -1.26 18.65
CA PRO A 82 -27.83 -0.03 19.16
C PRO A 82 -28.73 0.72 18.17
N TYR A 83 -28.68 0.37 16.87
CA TYR A 83 -29.48 1.03 15.81
C TYR A 83 -30.56 0.12 15.22
N ALA A 84 -30.97 -0.91 15.96
CA ALA A 84 -32.22 -1.63 15.71
C ALA A 84 -33.42 -0.70 15.96
N THR A 85 -33.61 0.26 15.06
CA THR A 85 -34.90 0.89 14.86
C THR A 85 -35.87 -0.18 14.33
N PRO A 86 -37.16 -0.13 14.67
CA PRO A 86 -38.15 -1.17 14.30
C PRO A 86 -38.41 -1.30 12.78
N TYR A 87 -37.62 -0.65 11.92
CA TYR A 87 -37.85 -0.56 10.47
C TYR A 87 -36.84 -1.30 9.59
N LEU A 88 -35.81 -1.96 10.14
CA LEU A 88 -34.92 -2.83 9.36
C LEU A 88 -35.01 -4.28 9.84
N PRO A 89 -35.82 -5.14 9.19
CA PRO A 89 -36.10 -6.50 9.65
C PRO A 89 -35.04 -7.55 9.26
N TYR A 90 -33.85 -7.15 8.79
CA TYR A 90 -32.83 -8.11 8.33
C TYR A 90 -31.43 -7.75 8.83
N PRO A 91 -30.60 -8.74 9.24
CA PRO A 91 -29.17 -8.53 9.44
C PRO A 91 -28.56 -7.99 8.14
N VAL A 92 -27.72 -6.96 8.23
CA VAL A 92 -26.92 -6.53 7.09
C VAL A 92 -25.84 -7.58 6.86
N PHE A 93 -26.13 -8.54 5.99
CA PHE A 93 -25.11 -9.45 5.49
C PHE A 93 -24.27 -8.69 4.46
N LEU A 94 -23.02 -8.37 4.81
CA LEU A 94 -22.04 -8.01 3.79
C LEU A 94 -21.83 -9.24 2.94
N ASN A 95 -22.14 -9.16 1.64
CA ASN A 95 -21.71 -10.18 0.70
C ASN A 95 -20.22 -9.93 0.39
N PRO A 96 -19.29 -10.79 0.85
CA PRO A 96 -17.87 -10.59 0.59
C PRO A 96 -17.53 -10.87 -0.88
N LEU A 97 -18.46 -11.44 -1.66
CA LEU A 97 -18.27 -11.71 -3.07
C LEU A 97 -18.96 -10.64 -3.91
N TYR A 98 -18.15 -9.87 -4.64
CA TYR A 98 -18.59 -9.00 -5.70
C TYR A 98 -18.39 -9.71 -7.04
N LEU A 99 -19.41 -9.65 -7.89
CA LEU A 99 -19.43 -10.31 -9.19
C LEU A 99 -19.51 -9.27 -10.30
N ALA A 100 -18.58 -9.35 -11.25
CA ALA A 100 -18.70 -8.68 -12.53
C ALA A 100 -18.89 -9.72 -13.64
N ILE A 101 -19.64 -9.35 -14.69
CA ILE A 101 -20.00 -10.25 -15.78
C ILE A 101 -19.47 -9.65 -17.08
N LEU A 102 -18.65 -10.41 -17.78
CA LEU A 102 -18.24 -10.13 -19.15
C LEU A 102 -19.14 -10.94 -20.09
N SER A 103 -20.11 -10.28 -20.74
CA SER A 103 -20.91 -10.91 -21.80
C SER A 103 -20.11 -10.97 -23.11
N LEU A 104 -19.98 -12.17 -23.67
CA LEU A 104 -19.51 -12.41 -25.03
C LEU A 104 -20.65 -12.35 -26.06
N ASP A 105 -21.89 -12.17 -25.60
CA ASP A 105 -23.05 -11.88 -26.46
C ASP A 105 -23.29 -10.37 -26.54
N SER A 106 -23.50 -9.87 -27.75
CA SER A 106 -23.90 -8.49 -28.04
C SER A 106 -25.37 -8.20 -27.71
N SER A 107 -26.15 -9.25 -27.41
CA SER A 107 -27.51 -9.06 -26.90
C SER A 107 -27.42 -8.47 -25.48
N ASN A 108 -27.99 -7.27 -25.28
CA ASN A 108 -27.95 -6.53 -24.01
C ASN A 108 -28.72 -7.21 -22.84
N SER A 109 -28.96 -8.52 -22.88
CA SER A 109 -29.59 -9.25 -21.79
C SER A 109 -28.54 -9.65 -20.75
N LEU A 110 -28.65 -9.11 -19.54
CA LEU A 110 -27.86 -9.57 -18.40
C LEU A 110 -28.27 -11.01 -18.04
N PRO A 111 -27.32 -11.96 -17.96
CA PRO A 111 -27.65 -13.31 -17.53
C PRO A 111 -28.07 -13.32 -16.06
N THR A 112 -29.11 -14.09 -15.73
CA THR A 112 -29.53 -14.32 -14.34
C THR A 112 -28.51 -15.23 -13.66
N TYR A 113 -27.73 -14.68 -12.74
CA TYR A 113 -26.78 -15.47 -11.94
C TYR A 113 -27.49 -16.12 -10.75
N PRO A 114 -27.32 -17.43 -10.49
CA PRO A 114 -27.77 -18.04 -9.25
C PRO A 114 -26.85 -17.58 -8.11
N VAL A 115 -27.34 -16.63 -7.32
CA VAL A 115 -26.65 -15.94 -6.21
C VAL A 115 -26.09 -16.90 -5.13
N ASN A 116 -26.49 -18.18 -5.13
CA ASN A 116 -26.26 -19.11 -4.01
C ASN A 116 -25.19 -20.19 -4.23
N GLN A 117 -24.49 -20.22 -5.37
CA GLN A 117 -23.39 -21.17 -5.60
C GLN A 117 -22.06 -20.45 -5.81
N ALA A 118 -21.71 -19.54 -4.90
CA ALA A 118 -20.29 -19.34 -4.61
C ALA A 118 -19.81 -20.69 -4.08
N THR A 119 -19.09 -21.44 -4.90
CA THR A 119 -18.52 -22.72 -4.52
C THR A 119 -17.60 -22.52 -3.32
N SER A 120 -18.14 -22.76 -2.13
CA SER A 120 -17.41 -23.05 -0.91
C SER A 120 -16.70 -24.42 -0.98
N GLY A 121 -16.50 -24.98 -2.18
CA GLY A 121 -16.12 -26.38 -2.35
C GLY A 121 -15.73 -26.83 -3.75
N SER A 122 -15.28 -25.94 -4.65
CA SER A 122 -14.44 -26.41 -5.75
C SER A 122 -13.00 -26.30 -5.29
N SER A 123 -12.51 -27.39 -4.72
CA SER A 123 -11.09 -27.72 -4.74
C SER A 123 -10.63 -27.77 -6.19
N ASN A 124 -10.41 -26.60 -6.79
CA ASN A 124 -9.48 -26.51 -7.88
C ASN A 124 -8.17 -27.06 -7.32
N PRO A 125 -7.58 -28.15 -7.83
CA PRO A 125 -6.40 -28.80 -7.22
C PRO A 125 -5.16 -27.88 -7.18
N ARG A 126 -5.28 -26.64 -7.65
CA ARG A 126 -4.29 -25.56 -7.58
C ARG A 126 -4.66 -24.45 -6.59
N SER A 127 -5.66 -24.65 -5.72
CA SER A 127 -6.14 -23.63 -4.75
C SER A 127 -5.29 -23.54 -3.47
N ALA A 128 -4.11 -24.16 -3.44
CA ALA A 128 -3.12 -23.98 -2.39
C ALA A 128 -1.95 -23.18 -2.96
N ASP A 129 -2.18 -21.91 -3.27
CA ASP A 129 -1.07 -21.03 -3.57
C ASP A 129 -1.39 -19.63 -3.05
N GLN A 130 -0.76 -19.29 -1.93
CA GLN A 130 -0.83 -17.99 -1.27
C GLN A 130 -0.47 -16.92 -2.30
N SER A 131 -1.49 -16.30 -2.89
CA SER A 131 -1.31 -15.68 -4.20
C SER A 131 -0.52 -14.36 -4.20
N ASP A 132 -0.32 -13.71 -3.04
CA ASP A 132 0.65 -12.61 -2.93
C ASP A 132 2.09 -13.16 -2.87
N VAL A 133 2.33 -14.36 -2.31
CA VAL A 133 3.66 -14.99 -2.27
C VAL A 133 4.18 -15.34 -3.67
N ASN A 134 3.30 -15.64 -4.64
CA ASN A 134 3.73 -15.85 -6.02
C ASN A 134 3.95 -14.55 -6.79
N ILE A 135 3.19 -13.49 -6.47
CA ILE A 135 3.46 -12.13 -6.96
C ILE A 135 4.83 -11.66 -6.44
N LEU A 136 5.14 -11.95 -5.17
CA LEU A 136 6.43 -11.64 -4.55
C LEU A 136 7.59 -12.49 -5.08
N ARG A 137 7.30 -13.61 -5.76
CA ARG A 137 8.28 -14.45 -6.48
C ARG A 137 8.38 -14.10 -7.97
N ALA A 138 7.58 -13.15 -8.45
CA ALA A 138 7.66 -12.70 -9.83
C ALA A 138 9.08 -12.20 -10.13
N ARG A 139 9.52 -12.39 -11.37
CA ARG A 139 10.84 -11.93 -11.80
C ARG A 139 10.67 -10.76 -12.74
N PRO A 140 11.45 -9.68 -12.59
CA PRO A 140 11.47 -8.60 -13.56
C PRO A 140 11.74 -9.14 -14.97
N PHE A 141 11.05 -8.61 -15.98
CA PHE A 141 11.16 -9.08 -17.36
C PHE A 141 12.60 -8.92 -17.88
N ASN A 142 13.25 -7.79 -17.60
CA ASN A 142 14.62 -7.51 -17.99
C ASN A 142 15.59 -7.74 -16.82
N GLN A 143 15.95 -8.99 -16.56
CA GLN A 143 16.79 -9.38 -15.43
C GLN A 143 18.20 -8.80 -15.49
N ALA A 144 18.76 -8.58 -16.68
CA ALA A 144 20.11 -8.05 -16.84
C ALA A 144 20.25 -6.60 -16.33
N ASN A 145 19.15 -5.85 -16.31
CA ASN A 145 19.12 -4.46 -15.82
C ASN A 145 18.65 -4.34 -14.36
N TYR A 146 18.26 -5.45 -13.72
CA TYR A 146 17.79 -5.48 -12.33
C TYR A 146 18.94 -5.81 -11.35
N VAL A 147 19.88 -4.87 -11.22
CA VAL A 147 20.90 -4.94 -10.16
C VAL A 147 20.36 -4.22 -8.92
N VAL A 148 20.15 -4.97 -7.84
CA VAL A 148 19.76 -4.38 -6.55
C VAL A 148 21.03 -3.95 -5.81
N PRO A 149 21.28 -2.64 -5.64
CA PRO A 149 22.48 -2.17 -4.97
C PRO A 149 22.43 -2.53 -3.48
N ASN A 150 23.59 -2.67 -2.85
CA ASN A 150 23.67 -2.88 -1.40
C ASN A 150 23.15 -1.65 -0.65
N ALA A 151 22.42 -1.89 0.44
CA ALA A 151 21.97 -0.81 1.30
C ALA A 151 23.15 -0.09 1.94
N THR A 152 23.04 1.23 1.95
CA THR A 152 23.97 2.16 2.61
C THR A 152 23.43 2.59 3.97
N HIS A 153 22.10 2.58 4.14
CA HIS A 153 21.40 2.97 5.35
C HIS A 153 20.26 1.99 5.61
N THR A 154 19.87 1.87 6.88
CA THR A 154 18.73 1.05 7.30
C THR A 154 17.84 1.86 8.24
N LEU A 155 16.53 1.76 8.05
CA LEU A 155 15.52 2.29 8.94
C LEU A 155 14.61 1.16 9.42
N ASN A 156 14.55 0.94 10.73
CA ASN A 156 13.55 0.06 11.33
C ASN A 156 12.31 0.88 11.66
N VAL A 157 11.15 0.42 11.22
CA VAL A 157 9.84 1.04 11.44
C VAL A 157 8.96 0.04 12.17
N VAL A 158 8.48 0.40 13.35
CA VAL A 158 7.48 -0.37 14.10
C VAL A 158 6.11 0.24 13.87
N ILE A 159 5.19 -0.57 13.35
CA ILE A 159 3.80 -0.22 13.07
C ILE A 159 2.94 -0.68 14.24
N THR A 160 2.15 0.22 14.82
CA THR A 160 1.27 -0.10 15.96
C THR A 160 0.06 0.82 15.98
N PHE A 161 -1.07 0.31 16.47
CA PHE A 161 -2.23 1.12 16.85
C PHE A 161 -2.37 1.14 18.37
N ARG A 162 -2.63 2.33 18.92
CA ARG A 162 -2.92 2.50 20.36
C ARG A 162 -3.77 3.74 20.58
N ARG A 163 -4.39 3.82 21.76
CA ARG A 163 -5.16 5.01 22.14
C ARG A 163 -4.24 6.14 22.59
N ASP A 164 -4.55 7.35 22.15
CA ASP A 164 -3.91 8.58 22.63
C ASP A 164 -4.50 9.03 23.99
N SER A 165 -4.05 10.19 24.49
CA SER A 165 -4.53 10.77 25.75
C SER A 165 -6.02 11.13 25.75
N ASN A 166 -6.63 11.28 24.57
CA ASN A 166 -8.04 11.56 24.39
C ASN A 166 -8.84 10.26 24.16
N ASN A 167 -8.23 9.11 24.38
CA ASN A 167 -8.83 7.79 24.19
C ASN A 167 -9.24 7.52 22.71
N ILE A 168 -8.61 8.22 21.76
CA ILE A 168 -8.81 8.02 20.32
C ILE A 168 -7.75 7.03 19.81
N THR A 169 -8.17 6.00 19.08
CA THR A 169 -7.25 5.07 18.42
C THR A 169 -6.48 5.80 17.32
N ARG A 170 -5.15 5.76 17.41
CA ARG A 170 -4.22 6.38 16.44
C ARG A 170 -3.22 5.34 15.96
N GLY A 171 -2.77 5.51 14.71
CA GLY A 171 -1.69 4.74 14.13
C GLY A 171 -0.35 5.41 14.41
N TYR A 172 0.67 4.61 14.72
CA TYR A 172 2.02 5.09 15.01
C TYR A 172 3.08 4.35 14.21
N LEU A 173 4.07 5.11 13.73
CA LEU A 173 5.31 4.62 13.16
C LEU A 173 6.46 5.06 14.07
N ASN A 174 7.20 4.12 14.65
CA ASN A 174 8.29 4.42 15.59
C ASN A 174 7.87 5.35 16.75
N ASN A 175 6.68 5.10 17.31
CA ASN A 175 6.09 5.87 18.40
C ASN A 175 5.59 7.28 18.03
N VAL A 176 5.67 7.69 16.75
CA VAL A 176 5.15 8.96 16.23
C VAL A 176 3.86 8.71 15.46
N THR A 177 2.86 9.54 15.67
CA THR A 177 1.63 9.56 14.87
C THR A 177 1.57 10.89 14.12
N TYR A 178 1.35 10.82 12.80
CA TYR A 178 1.43 12.00 11.96
C TYR A 178 0.19 12.88 12.15
N GLY A 179 0.39 14.18 12.37
CA GLY A 179 -0.70 15.16 12.48
C GLY A 179 -1.40 15.24 13.86
N SER A 180 -0.96 14.52 14.89
CA SER A 180 -1.56 14.62 16.23
C SER A 180 -0.98 15.77 17.07
N ASP A 181 -1.16 17.01 16.63
CA ASP A 181 -1.10 18.13 17.57
C ASP A 181 -2.45 18.20 18.32
N THR A 182 -2.59 17.33 19.32
CA THR A 182 -3.75 17.21 20.23
C THR A 182 -3.98 18.43 21.13
N ASN A 183 -3.21 19.51 20.96
CA ASN A 183 -3.50 20.82 21.53
C ASN A 183 -4.24 21.78 20.57
N SER A 184 -4.73 21.29 19.43
CA SER A 184 -5.58 22.09 18.53
C SER A 184 -6.79 21.29 18.04
N VAL A 185 -7.72 21.02 18.95
CA VAL A 185 -9.11 20.65 18.61
C VAL A 185 -9.76 21.87 17.94
N SER A 186 -9.53 22.00 16.64
CA SER A 186 -10.41 22.70 15.73
C SER A 186 -10.34 21.99 14.39
N SER A 187 -11.39 21.24 14.08
CA SER A 187 -11.86 20.79 12.77
C SER A 187 -11.22 21.46 11.53
N LYS A 188 -9.99 21.09 11.19
CA LYS A 188 -9.31 21.37 9.92
C LYS A 188 -8.31 20.24 9.63
N SER A 189 -8.83 19.02 9.51
CA SER A 189 -8.17 17.93 8.80
C SER A 189 -8.11 18.30 7.29
N ALA A 190 -6.99 18.00 6.64
CA ALA A 190 -6.69 18.20 5.21
C ALA A 190 -6.11 19.56 4.70
N SER A 191 -5.80 20.57 5.52
CA SER A 191 -5.19 21.81 4.98
C SER A 191 -4.11 22.53 5.82
N LYS A 192 -3.59 21.91 6.88
CA LYS A 192 -2.53 22.52 7.71
C LYS A 192 -1.12 22.49 7.09
N GLU A 193 -1.00 22.33 5.77
CA GLU A 193 0.28 22.53 5.08
C GLU A 193 0.59 24.01 4.83
N CYS A 194 -0.30 24.95 5.12
CA CYS A 194 -0.12 26.33 4.65
C CYS A 194 -0.57 27.41 5.65
N ILE A 195 0.39 27.92 6.43
CA ILE A 195 0.41 29.19 7.17
C ILE A 195 1.79 29.83 6.94
N ILE A 196 1.87 30.68 5.91
CA ILE A 196 3.02 31.55 5.64
C ILE A 196 2.98 32.73 6.61
N SER A 197 3.27 32.48 7.88
CA SER A 197 3.67 33.45 8.92
C SER A 197 3.66 32.73 10.28
N GLY A 198 4.69 31.92 10.53
CA GLY A 198 4.87 31.23 11.81
C GLY A 198 4.23 29.84 11.86
N LYS A 199 5.01 28.85 11.41
CA LYS A 199 4.91 27.40 11.72
C LYS A 199 4.03 26.44 10.91
N THR A 200 3.53 26.75 9.71
CA THR A 200 3.25 25.65 8.75
C THR A 200 3.51 26.10 7.32
N THR A 201 4.52 25.57 6.65
CA THR A 201 4.59 25.62 5.17
C THR A 201 4.62 24.19 4.66
N PRO A 202 4.27 23.91 3.39
CA PRO A 202 4.29 22.54 2.90
C PRO A 202 5.69 21.98 3.13
N LEU A 203 5.80 20.70 3.48
CA LEU A 203 7.07 20.10 3.88
C LEU A 203 8.17 20.33 2.82
N LEU A 204 7.78 20.27 1.54
CA LEU A 204 8.63 20.59 0.39
C LEU A 204 9.11 22.05 0.38
N HIS A 205 8.28 23.02 0.77
CA HIS A 205 8.66 24.43 0.86
C HIS A 205 9.55 24.71 2.06
N GLN A 206 9.30 24.07 3.20
CA GLN A 206 10.20 24.14 4.37
C GLN A 206 11.60 23.65 3.99
N MET A 207 11.64 22.51 3.28
CA MET A 207 12.85 21.88 2.80
C MET A 207 13.63 22.76 1.80
N ALA A 208 12.94 23.41 0.87
CA ALA A 208 13.55 24.31 -0.10
C ALA A 208 14.00 25.65 0.52
N ALA A 209 13.22 26.21 1.45
CA ALA A 209 13.50 27.53 2.03
C ALA A 209 14.67 27.51 3.02
N ASN A 210 14.89 26.40 3.73
CA ASN A 210 15.99 26.29 4.68
C ASN A 210 16.62 24.88 4.70
N PRO A 211 17.32 24.47 3.63
CA PRO A 211 17.97 23.16 3.56
C PRO A 211 19.02 22.97 4.68
N LYS A 212 19.62 24.07 5.17
CA LYS A 212 20.58 24.05 6.27
C LYS A 212 19.93 23.88 7.65
N ALA A 213 18.72 24.37 7.90
CA ALA A 213 18.04 24.15 9.19
C ALA A 213 17.61 22.70 9.40
N LEU A 214 17.30 21.98 8.33
CA LEU A 214 17.10 20.52 8.39
C LEU A 214 18.40 19.77 8.74
N THR A 215 19.56 20.39 8.52
CA THR A 215 20.89 19.85 8.88
C THR A 215 21.25 20.09 10.36
N ILE A 216 20.53 20.96 11.09
CA ILE A 216 20.80 21.32 12.50
C ILE A 216 20.36 20.21 13.48
N LEU A 217 19.66 19.18 13.00
CA LEU A 217 19.28 18.01 13.80
C LEU A 217 20.43 17.00 13.98
N ALA A 218 21.58 17.22 13.31
CA ALA A 218 22.86 16.60 13.64
C ALA A 218 23.65 17.52 14.59
N PRO A 219 24.37 17.02 15.60
CA PRO A 219 25.48 17.79 16.19
C PRO A 219 26.46 18.07 15.04
N VAL A 220 26.46 19.30 14.53
CA VAL A 220 27.14 19.73 13.31
C VAL A 220 28.66 19.63 13.48
N THR A 221 29.20 18.43 13.21
CA THR A 221 30.63 18.22 12.90
C THR A 221 30.86 17.10 11.88
N LYS A 222 29.88 16.23 11.61
CA LYS A 222 29.98 15.15 10.62
C LYS A 222 28.99 15.34 9.46
N SER A 223 29.45 15.03 8.25
CA SER A 223 28.61 15.03 7.03
C SER A 223 27.43 14.05 7.19
N ILE A 224 26.22 14.44 6.76
CA ILE A 224 25.02 13.58 6.82
C ILE A 224 25.28 12.24 6.10
N ASN A 225 26.09 12.26 5.04
CA ASN A 225 26.48 11.07 4.27
C ASN A 225 27.34 10.06 5.07
N SER A 226 27.83 10.45 6.26
CA SER A 226 28.67 9.60 7.12
C SER A 226 27.93 9.01 8.32
N LEU A 227 26.62 9.28 8.45
CA LEU A 227 25.80 8.76 9.53
C LEU A 227 25.23 7.38 9.17
N PRO A 228 25.42 6.35 10.01
CA PRO A 228 24.91 5.00 9.72
C PRO A 228 23.39 4.87 9.87
N VAL A 229 22.72 5.88 10.43
CA VAL A 229 21.29 5.90 10.71
C VAL A 229 20.70 7.20 10.15
N LEU A 230 19.52 7.10 9.52
CA LEU A 230 18.79 8.27 9.02
C LEU A 230 18.39 9.18 10.18
N GLN A 231 18.53 10.49 10.01
CA GLN A 231 18.15 11.45 11.03
C GLN A 231 16.65 11.72 10.99
N SER A 232 16.01 11.79 12.15
CA SER A 232 14.62 12.18 12.28
C SER A 232 14.48 13.50 13.03
N ASP A 233 13.46 14.29 12.69
CA ASP A 233 13.08 15.50 13.39
C ASP A 233 12.11 15.26 14.57
N GLY A 234 11.71 14.00 14.80
CA GLY A 234 10.75 13.62 15.84
C GLY A 234 9.28 13.79 15.44
N ASN A 235 8.99 14.38 14.28
CA ASN A 235 7.62 14.57 13.76
C ASN A 235 7.24 13.55 12.68
N GLY A 236 8.03 12.48 12.56
CA GLY A 236 7.85 11.47 11.52
C GLY A 236 8.49 11.86 10.19
N HIS A 237 9.39 12.85 10.17
CA HIS A 237 10.20 13.13 9.00
C HIS A 237 11.59 12.52 9.15
N TYR A 238 12.13 12.00 8.05
CA TYR A 238 13.47 11.41 7.98
C TYR A 238 14.28 12.07 6.87
N LEU A 239 15.43 12.62 7.23
CA LEU A 239 16.38 13.18 6.26
C LEU A 239 17.15 12.07 5.58
N VAL A 240 17.13 12.05 4.24
CA VAL A 240 17.77 11.03 3.42
C VAL A 240 18.76 11.69 2.46
N PRO A 241 20.05 11.30 2.49
CA PRO A 241 21.02 11.76 1.51
C PRO A 241 20.62 11.40 0.08
N TYR A 242 20.90 12.31 -0.87
CA TYR A 242 20.76 11.99 -2.29
C TYR A 242 21.66 10.81 -2.67
N GLN A 243 21.14 9.90 -3.50
CA GLN A 243 21.76 8.63 -3.92
C GLN A 243 21.99 7.61 -2.79
N ALA A 244 21.45 7.83 -1.59
CA ALA A 244 21.45 6.78 -0.56
C ALA A 244 20.59 5.59 -1.01
N VAL A 245 21.08 4.38 -0.77
CA VAL A 245 20.28 3.15 -0.86
C VAL A 245 19.81 2.80 0.54
N VAL A 246 18.49 2.80 0.75
CA VAL A 246 17.88 2.68 2.08
C VAL A 246 17.09 1.39 2.17
N ASP A 247 17.44 0.53 3.12
CA ASP A 247 16.59 -0.55 3.59
C ASP A 247 15.57 -0.01 4.59
N ILE A 248 14.28 -0.34 4.42
CA ILE A 248 13.24 -0.10 5.40
C ILE A 248 12.73 -1.46 5.89
N LEU A 249 12.87 -1.73 7.19
CA LEU A 249 12.30 -2.91 7.84
C LEU A 249 11.02 -2.51 8.57
N LEU A 250 9.88 -2.93 8.04
CA LEU A 250 8.54 -2.69 8.55
C LEU A 250 8.16 -3.87 9.46
N ASN A 251 8.09 -3.63 10.76
CA ASN A 251 7.65 -4.62 11.74
C ASN A 251 6.22 -4.29 12.16
N ASN A 252 5.29 -5.18 11.86
CA ASN A 252 3.89 -4.99 12.18
C ASN A 252 3.56 -5.65 13.51
N THR A 253 3.18 -4.84 14.49
CA THR A 253 2.71 -5.33 15.79
C THR A 253 1.18 -5.33 15.90
N ASP A 254 0.50 -4.86 14.87
CA ASP A 254 -0.95 -4.94 14.71
C ASP A 254 -1.37 -6.30 14.14
N GLU A 255 -2.59 -6.74 14.45
CA GLU A 255 -3.14 -8.00 13.93
C GLU A 255 -3.57 -7.89 12.46
N GLY A 256 -3.84 -6.69 11.95
CA GLY A 256 -4.26 -6.44 10.57
C GLY A 256 -3.10 -6.25 9.60
N GLU A 257 -3.31 -6.59 8.32
CA GLU A 257 -2.38 -6.27 7.24
C GLU A 257 -2.38 -4.77 6.92
N HIS A 258 -1.23 -4.24 6.49
CA HIS A 258 -1.10 -2.85 6.05
C HIS A 258 -0.39 -2.75 4.69
N PRO A 259 -1.05 -2.27 3.62
CA PRO A 259 -0.40 -1.92 2.36
C PRO A 259 0.29 -0.56 2.49
N PHE A 260 1.62 -0.56 2.55
CA PHE A 260 2.42 0.66 2.62
C PHE A 260 2.84 1.13 1.23
N HIS A 261 2.60 2.40 0.94
CA HIS A 261 2.94 3.08 -0.30
C HIS A 261 4.06 4.11 -0.09
N LEU A 262 5.02 4.18 -1.02
CA LEU A 262 6.07 5.22 -1.05
C LEU A 262 5.88 6.13 -2.26
N HIS A 263 5.75 7.43 -2.01
CA HIS A 263 5.69 8.42 -3.07
C HIS A 263 7.07 8.64 -3.72
N GLY A 264 7.06 9.04 -4.99
CA GLY A 264 8.26 9.49 -5.73
C GLY A 264 9.30 8.41 -6.03
N HIS A 265 9.12 7.18 -5.57
CA HIS A 265 10.07 6.09 -5.71
C HIS A 265 9.34 4.75 -5.92
N SER A 266 9.90 3.91 -6.78
CA SER A 266 9.70 2.46 -6.69
C SER A 266 10.78 1.86 -5.80
N PHE A 267 10.45 0.79 -5.09
CA PHE A 267 11.33 0.06 -4.19
C PHE A 267 11.34 -1.42 -4.51
N TRP A 268 12.46 -2.08 -4.24
CA TRP A 268 12.57 -3.53 -4.28
C TRP A 268 11.93 -4.12 -3.03
N ILE A 269 11.07 -5.13 -3.17
CA ILE A 269 10.73 -5.99 -2.04
C ILE A 269 11.85 -6.99 -1.85
N ILE A 270 12.53 -6.90 -0.70
CA ILE A 270 13.64 -7.79 -0.34
C ILE A 270 13.11 -9.07 0.33
N SER A 271 12.11 -8.94 1.18
CA SER A 271 11.55 -10.04 1.97
C SER A 271 10.23 -9.62 2.61
N THR A 272 9.33 -10.56 2.85
CA THR A 272 8.19 -10.39 3.76
C THR A 272 7.87 -11.73 4.41
N SER A 273 7.29 -11.71 5.60
CA SER A 273 6.94 -12.91 6.35
C SER A 273 5.81 -12.61 7.33
N GLU A 274 4.85 -13.54 7.41
CA GLU A 274 3.84 -13.58 8.47
C GLU A 274 4.43 -14.07 9.81
N ASN A 275 5.60 -14.71 9.78
CA ASN A 275 6.30 -15.17 10.96
C ASN A 275 7.44 -14.18 11.34
N PRO A 276 7.36 -13.50 12.50
CA PRO A 276 8.39 -12.60 13.01
C PRO A 276 9.80 -13.19 13.09
N GLN A 277 9.89 -14.51 13.25
CA GLN A 277 11.15 -15.23 13.46
C GLN A 277 11.73 -15.84 12.18
N ALA A 278 10.97 -15.84 11.07
CA ALA A 278 11.41 -16.44 9.82
C ALA A 278 12.06 -15.40 8.91
N GLU A 279 13.30 -15.63 8.47
CA GLU A 279 13.90 -14.88 7.36
C GLU A 279 13.48 -15.49 6.02
N GLN A 280 12.48 -14.90 5.36
CA GLN A 280 12.09 -15.32 4.00
C GLN A 280 12.70 -14.41 2.94
N LEU A 281 14.01 -14.48 2.74
CA LEU A 281 14.71 -13.66 1.74
C LEU A 281 14.35 -14.11 0.30
N TYR A 282 13.84 -13.20 -0.54
CA TYR A 282 13.54 -13.46 -1.95
C TYR A 282 14.79 -13.37 -2.84
N ARG A 283 15.80 -14.19 -2.55
CA ARG A 283 17.13 -14.16 -3.21
C ARG A 283 17.03 -14.17 -4.74
N GLY A 284 17.27 -13.01 -5.37
CA GLY A 284 17.38 -12.87 -6.83
C GLY A 284 16.07 -12.68 -7.60
N ALA A 285 14.93 -12.51 -6.93
CA ALA A 285 13.63 -12.24 -7.56
C ALA A 285 12.98 -10.95 -7.01
N TYR A 286 13.80 -9.93 -6.75
CA TYR A 286 13.33 -8.68 -6.19
C TYR A 286 12.58 -7.86 -7.26
N ILE A 287 11.25 -7.87 -7.20
CA ILE A 287 10.43 -6.95 -8.00
C ILE A 287 10.53 -5.53 -7.44
N GLN A 288 10.57 -4.54 -8.35
CA GLN A 288 10.28 -3.17 -7.97
C GLN A 288 8.78 -2.93 -8.01
N ARG A 289 8.30 -2.15 -7.05
CA ARG A 289 6.93 -1.66 -6.99
C ARG A 289 6.87 -0.46 -6.08
N ASP A 290 5.69 0.13 -5.89
CA ASP A 290 5.50 1.29 -5.02
C ASP A 290 4.56 1.02 -3.84
N VAL A 291 3.98 -0.18 -3.75
CA VAL A 291 3.16 -0.63 -2.61
C VAL A 291 3.62 -2.00 -2.12
N VAL A 292 3.77 -2.19 -0.81
CA VAL A 292 4.07 -3.49 -0.18
C VAL A 292 3.02 -3.81 0.87
N SER A 293 2.48 -5.02 0.85
CA SER A 293 1.68 -5.54 1.96
C SER A 293 2.58 -5.99 3.10
N VAL A 294 2.35 -5.42 4.28
CA VAL A 294 3.00 -5.84 5.52
C VAL A 294 2.01 -6.71 6.29
N PRO A 295 2.25 -8.03 6.41
CA PRO A 295 1.30 -8.93 7.04
C PRO A 295 1.01 -8.57 8.49
N GLY A 296 -0.19 -8.91 8.97
CA GLY A 296 -0.57 -8.81 10.37
C GLY A 296 0.37 -9.65 11.24
N SER A 297 0.83 -9.08 12.36
CA SER A 297 1.84 -9.69 13.25
C SER A 297 3.13 -10.15 12.55
N GLY A 298 3.38 -9.65 11.34
CA GLY A 298 4.51 -10.04 10.49
C GLY A 298 5.45 -8.88 10.23
N TRP A 299 6.19 -8.96 9.12
CA TRP A 299 7.12 -7.91 8.72
C TRP A 299 7.38 -7.92 7.21
N ALA A 300 7.84 -6.79 6.70
CA ALA A 300 8.33 -6.66 5.33
C ALA A 300 9.62 -5.83 5.30
N LYS A 301 10.54 -6.21 4.43
CA LYS A 301 11.77 -5.46 4.14
C LYS A 301 11.74 -4.97 2.70
N ILE A 302 11.81 -3.66 2.53
CA ILE A 302 11.91 -3.02 1.22
C ILE A 302 13.22 -2.24 1.10
N ARG A 303 13.65 -1.98 -0.13
CA ARG A 303 14.83 -1.18 -0.44
C ARG A 303 14.50 -0.14 -1.49
N PHE A 304 14.86 1.12 -1.28
CA PHE A 304 14.72 2.15 -2.31
C PHE A 304 16.03 2.92 -2.52
N LEU A 305 16.20 3.45 -3.72
CA LEU A 305 17.30 4.36 -4.07
C LEU A 305 16.78 5.79 -4.01
N ALA A 306 17.36 6.62 -3.16
CA ALA A 306 16.97 8.02 -2.95
C ALA A 306 17.51 8.94 -4.07
N ASN A 307 17.09 8.70 -5.31
CA ASN A 307 17.55 9.41 -6.51
C ASN A 307 16.59 10.51 -7.00
N ASN A 308 15.55 10.80 -6.24
CA ASN A 308 14.54 11.81 -6.58
C ASN A 308 14.43 12.84 -5.43
N PRO A 309 15.11 14.01 -5.52
CA PRO A 309 15.06 15.01 -4.45
C PRO A 309 13.64 15.55 -4.22
N GLY A 310 13.21 15.58 -2.96
CA GLY A 310 11.85 16.00 -2.61
C GLY A 310 11.40 15.53 -1.24
N ALA A 311 10.17 15.89 -0.88
CA ALA A 311 9.49 15.42 0.32
C ALA A 311 8.45 14.37 -0.08
N TRP A 312 8.66 13.12 0.35
CA TRP A 312 7.90 11.96 -0.11
C TRP A 312 7.20 11.28 1.05
N LEU A 313 5.87 11.20 0.99
CA LEU A 313 5.10 10.47 1.99
C LEU A 313 5.32 8.97 1.85
N PHE A 314 5.39 8.30 2.98
CA PHE A 314 5.39 6.86 3.11
C PHE A 314 4.32 6.47 4.13
N HIS A 315 3.26 5.84 3.68
CA HIS A 315 2.06 5.67 4.50
C HIS A 315 1.29 4.39 4.17
N CYS A 316 0.46 3.98 5.12
CA CYS A 316 -0.55 2.96 4.84
C CYS A 316 -1.56 3.52 3.84
N HIS A 317 -1.87 2.80 2.78
CA HIS A 317 -2.82 3.21 1.74
C HIS A 317 -4.27 2.82 2.05
N ILE A 318 -4.54 2.43 3.29
CA ILE A 318 -5.90 2.32 3.79
C ILE A 318 -6.26 3.67 4.40
N GLU A 319 -7.17 4.40 3.77
CA GLU A 319 -7.42 5.83 4.01
C GLU A 319 -7.63 6.16 5.50
N TRP A 320 -8.44 5.38 6.21
CA TRP A 320 -8.69 5.58 7.64
C TRP A 320 -7.47 5.33 8.55
N HIS A 321 -6.48 4.55 8.11
CA HIS A 321 -5.24 4.31 8.85
C HIS A 321 -4.27 5.46 8.60
N MET A 322 -4.23 5.96 7.36
CA MET A 322 -3.52 7.19 7.00
C MET A 322 -4.04 8.37 7.84
N ASP A 323 -5.36 8.58 7.88
CA ASP A 323 -6.00 9.66 8.65
C ASP A 323 -5.85 9.47 10.18
N ALA A 324 -5.75 8.21 10.64
CA ALA A 324 -5.38 7.90 12.02
C ALA A 324 -3.90 8.13 12.35
N GLY A 325 -3.06 8.47 11.35
CA GLY A 325 -1.68 8.91 11.53
C GLY A 325 -0.59 7.91 11.11
N LEU A 326 -0.91 6.83 10.39
CA LEU A 326 0.10 5.91 9.82
C LEU A 326 0.82 6.51 8.60
N ILE A 327 1.57 7.58 8.84
CA ILE A 327 2.33 8.33 7.84
C ILE A 327 3.71 8.66 8.41
N LEU A 328 4.74 8.60 7.57
CA LEU A 328 6.00 9.29 7.76
C LEU A 328 6.38 9.98 6.43
N ALA A 329 7.39 10.85 6.45
CA ALA A 329 7.91 11.48 5.25
C ALA A 329 9.42 11.34 5.12
N PHE A 330 9.90 11.06 3.91
CA PHE A 330 11.32 11.11 3.56
C PHE A 330 11.65 12.44 2.90
N LEU A 331 12.63 13.15 3.46
CA LEU A 331 13.20 14.38 2.91
C LEU A 331 14.47 14.02 2.16
N VAL A 332 14.34 13.77 0.85
CA VAL A 332 15.44 13.28 0.01
C VAL A 332 16.21 14.46 -0.59
N GLY A 333 17.51 14.56 -0.29
CA GLY A 333 18.41 15.52 -0.93
C GLY A 333 17.96 16.99 -0.92
N PRO A 334 17.78 17.67 0.25
CA PRO A 334 17.39 19.08 0.29
C PRO A 334 18.32 20.01 -0.47
N ASN A 335 19.63 19.74 -0.44
CA ASN A 335 20.62 20.55 -1.14
C ASN A 335 20.50 20.37 -2.66
N GLU A 336 20.29 19.12 -3.09
CA GLU A 336 20.10 18.77 -4.49
C GLU A 336 18.79 19.34 -5.05
N LEU A 337 17.71 19.34 -4.27
CA LEU A 337 16.44 19.97 -4.63
C LEU A 337 16.62 21.46 -4.94
N VAL A 338 17.34 22.20 -4.08
CA VAL A 338 17.63 23.63 -4.31
C VAL A 338 18.60 23.83 -5.47
N ALA A 339 19.62 22.97 -5.60
CA ALA A 339 20.57 23.03 -6.70
C ALA A 339 19.92 22.76 -8.07
N GLN A 340 18.85 21.96 -8.11
CA GLN A 340 18.03 21.74 -9.31
C GLN A 340 17.11 22.92 -9.64
N GLY A 341 17.16 24.01 -8.86
CA GLY A 341 16.40 25.23 -9.11
C GLY A 341 14.95 25.16 -8.66
N TYR A 342 14.59 24.26 -7.74
CA TYR A 342 13.24 24.26 -7.17
C TYR A 342 12.96 25.59 -6.47
N THR A 343 11.93 26.28 -6.93
CA THR A 343 11.40 27.49 -6.30
C THR A 343 9.89 27.39 -6.17
N THR A 344 9.34 27.78 -5.03
CA THR A 344 7.89 27.87 -4.86
C THR A 344 7.31 28.88 -5.84
N THR A 345 6.38 28.41 -6.69
CA THR A 345 5.69 29.26 -7.66
C THR A 345 4.67 30.17 -6.98
N SER A 346 4.32 31.28 -7.62
CA SER A 346 3.28 32.19 -7.09
C SER A 346 1.93 31.51 -6.89
N THR A 347 1.58 30.51 -7.72
CA THR A 347 0.37 29.72 -7.57
C THR A 347 0.41 28.85 -6.31
N GLN A 348 1.52 28.15 -6.08
CA GLN A 348 1.71 27.35 -4.85
C GLN A 348 1.71 28.24 -3.61
N THR A 349 2.32 29.43 -3.67
CA THR A 349 2.24 30.42 -2.59
C THR A 349 0.80 30.86 -2.33
N ARG A 350 0.01 31.11 -3.39
CA ARG A 350 -1.41 31.53 -3.25
C ARG A 350 -2.27 30.43 -2.64
N LEU A 351 -2.07 29.16 -3.03
CA LEU A 351 -2.75 28.03 -2.39
C LEU A 351 -2.54 28.03 -0.88
N CYS A 352 -1.36 28.46 -0.43
CA CYS A 352 -1.08 28.58 0.98
C CYS A 352 -1.67 29.79 1.70
N GLN A 353 -2.04 30.83 0.97
CA GLN A 353 -2.64 32.02 1.53
C GLN A 353 -4.17 31.90 1.59
N SER A 354 -4.75 30.93 0.86
CA SER A 354 -6.20 30.72 0.77
C SER A 354 -6.80 29.74 1.79
N SER A 355 -5.99 29.10 2.64
CA SER A 355 -6.37 28.00 3.56
C SER A 355 -6.74 28.40 5.00
#